data_AF-A0A8C3X5W9-F1
#
_entry.id   AF-A0A8C3X5W9-F1
#
_cell.length_a   1.000
_cell.length_b   1.000
_cell.length_c   1.000
_cell.angle_alpha   90.00
_cell.angle_beta   90.00
_cell.angle_gamma   90.00
#
_symmetry.space_group_name_H-M   'P 1'
#
loop_
_entity.id
_entity.type
_entity.pdbx_description
1 polymer ?
#
loop_
_entity_poly.entity_id
_entity_poly.type
_entity_poly.pdbx_seq_one_letter_code
_entity_poly.pdbx_strand_id
1 'polypeptide(L)'
;MGTLEGHLLPGTFFLLFALYYSVLVSLALLRGQRFLKLPLPPNEKRGHRWWQRVPKEGVVKVVISLTGIFPEFFYPPGVNRLRMVDWEDPKRPFVFKDNWQHVTMYAFFLFSGVVDIVSQACQARQNMKLERAAEALAFCVLVLLMAVHVEDKGTLEIRVHILFMVPAFLVGLVLIIEVWVPDQPPLWVLKSWMGLVLSNWLLQLCVLMYAPPSGQPWRGENAEDLAFLTIFFCWHLALGAALLAAVYGLCSLWHHGFCSWRETLGAKYQPCPTGEGKEEREKLRAGAQLQEVGV
;
A
#
# COMPACT_ATOMS: atom_id res chain seq x y z
N MET A 1 24.29 12.42 -3.98
CA MET A 1 23.26 12.78 -2.96
C MET A 1 22.09 13.45 -3.66
N GLY A 2 20.88 12.94 -3.48
CA GLY A 2 19.67 13.55 -4.06
C GLY A 2 19.24 14.80 -3.30
N THR A 3 18.16 15.45 -3.75
CA THR A 3 17.58 16.61 -3.05
C THR A 3 16.66 16.17 -1.91
N LEU A 4 16.42 17.06 -0.93
CA LEU A 4 15.42 16.87 0.13
C LEU A 4 14.04 16.51 -0.47
N GLU A 5 13.63 17.22 -1.52
CA GLU A 5 12.37 16.95 -2.24
C GLU A 5 12.35 15.55 -2.85
N GLY A 6 13.47 15.11 -3.43
CA GLY A 6 13.61 13.79 -4.04
C GLY A 6 13.50 12.62 -3.04
N HIS A 7 13.76 12.85 -1.75
CA HIS A 7 13.62 11.83 -0.69
C HIS A 7 12.31 11.96 0.08
N LEU A 8 11.79 13.18 0.25
CA LEU A 8 10.53 13.42 0.94
C LEU A 8 9.35 12.82 0.17
N LEU A 9 9.36 13.00 -1.15
CA LEU A 9 8.32 12.50 -2.05
C LEU A 9 8.07 10.98 -1.92
N PRO A 10 9.09 10.10 -2.08
CA PRO A 10 8.88 8.66 -1.89
C PRO A 10 8.48 8.30 -0.45
N GLY A 11 9.04 8.97 0.56
CA GLY A 11 8.65 8.76 1.96
C GLY A 11 7.17 9.03 2.22
N THR A 12 6.64 10.15 1.73
CA THR A 12 5.22 10.49 1.86
C THR A 12 4.32 9.49 1.12
N PHE A 13 4.70 9.10 -0.10
CA PHE A 13 3.90 8.14 -0.87
C PHE A 13 3.87 6.75 -0.23
N PHE A 14 5.01 6.23 0.22
CA PHE A 14 5.05 4.98 0.96
C PHE A 14 4.17 5.04 2.21
N LEU A 15 4.18 6.17 2.94
CA LEU A 15 3.37 6.34 4.15
C LEU A 15 1.87 6.31 3.84
N LEU A 16 1.42 7.07 2.83
CA LEU A 16 0.02 7.08 2.40
C LEU A 16 -0.44 5.68 1.97
N PHE A 17 0.42 4.97 1.24
CA PHE A 17 0.14 3.62 0.79
C PHE A 17 0.07 2.62 1.96
N ALA A 18 1.00 2.70 2.91
CA ALA A 18 1.03 1.86 4.10
C ALA A 18 -0.19 2.11 5.00
N LEU A 19 -0.63 3.37 5.16
CA LEU A 19 -1.85 3.71 5.89
C LEU A 19 -3.10 3.17 5.17
N TYR A 20 -3.17 3.32 3.85
CA TYR A 20 -4.25 2.74 3.04
C TYR A 20 -4.33 1.22 3.22
N TYR A 21 -3.19 0.51 3.15
CA TYR A 21 -3.13 -0.92 3.39
C TYR A 21 -3.50 -1.30 4.83
N SER A 22 -3.12 -0.48 5.81
CA SER A 22 -3.49 -0.69 7.22
C SER A 22 -5.00 -0.65 7.42
N VAL A 23 -5.71 0.25 6.73
CA VAL A 23 -7.17 0.31 6.72
C VAL A 23 -7.76 -0.94 6.06
N LEU A 24 -7.23 -1.35 4.91
CA LEU A 24 -7.69 -2.56 4.20
C LEU A 24 -7.54 -3.82 5.05
N VAL A 25 -6.36 -4.01 5.67
CA VAL A 25 -6.09 -5.13 6.58
C VAL A 25 -7.07 -5.10 7.75
N SER A 26 -7.25 -3.94 8.37
CA SER A 26 -8.15 -3.80 9.52
C SER A 26 -9.60 -4.19 9.17
N LEU A 27 -10.11 -3.71 8.03
CA LEU A 27 -11.45 -4.07 7.56
C LEU A 27 -11.56 -5.54 7.15
N ALA A 28 -10.52 -6.11 6.53
CA ALA A 28 -10.49 -7.52 6.15
C ALA A 28 -10.54 -8.43 7.39
N LEU A 29 -9.78 -8.09 8.44
CA LEU A 29 -9.77 -8.79 9.72
C LEU A 29 -11.15 -8.73 10.41
N LEU A 30 -11.74 -7.53 10.53
CA LEU A 30 -13.05 -7.34 11.15
C LEU A 30 -14.18 -8.10 10.44
N ARG A 31 -14.05 -8.27 9.13
CA ARG A 31 -15.03 -8.99 8.30
C ARG A 31 -14.73 -10.48 8.14
N GLY A 32 -13.66 -10.99 8.75
CA GLY A 32 -13.24 -12.39 8.59
C GLY A 32 -12.94 -12.78 7.13
N GLN A 33 -12.41 -11.84 6.33
CA GLN A 33 -12.14 -12.09 4.92
C GLN A 33 -10.97 -13.05 4.75
N ARG A 34 -11.12 -14.00 3.82
CA ARG A 34 -10.06 -14.96 3.45
C ARG A 34 -8.96 -14.34 2.59
N PHE A 35 -9.27 -13.26 1.89
CA PHE A 35 -8.34 -12.52 1.03
C PHE A 35 -8.36 -11.04 1.39
N LEU A 36 -7.20 -10.40 1.43
CA LEU A 36 -7.07 -8.96 1.72
C LEU A 36 -7.84 -8.07 0.71
N LYS A 37 -7.84 -8.48 -0.56
CA LYS A 37 -8.64 -7.87 -1.62
C LYS A 37 -9.41 -8.98 -2.30
N LEU A 38 -10.73 -8.80 -2.43
CA LEU A 38 -11.54 -9.75 -3.18
C LEU A 38 -11.09 -9.76 -4.65
N PRO A 39 -10.91 -10.95 -5.26
CA PRO A 39 -10.59 -11.04 -6.68
C PRO A 39 -11.64 -10.31 -7.52
N LEU A 40 -11.18 -9.59 -8.54
CA LEU A 40 -12.08 -8.92 -9.47
C LEU A 40 -12.90 -9.95 -10.27
N PRO A 41 -14.16 -9.63 -10.64
CA PRO A 41 -14.94 -10.49 -11.51
C PRO A 41 -14.25 -10.61 -12.89
N PRO A 42 -14.46 -11.73 -13.62
CA PRO A 42 -13.94 -11.90 -14.98
C PRO A 42 -14.31 -10.73 -15.89
N ASN A 43 -13.44 -10.40 -16.85
CA ASN A 43 -13.56 -9.20 -17.66
C ASN A 43 -14.91 -9.10 -18.41
N GLU A 44 -15.45 -10.25 -18.83
CA GLU A 44 -16.76 -10.36 -19.49
C GLU A 44 -17.94 -9.87 -18.62
N LYS A 45 -17.81 -9.98 -17.29
CA LYS A 45 -18.84 -9.54 -16.32
C LYS A 45 -18.60 -8.12 -15.83
N ARG A 46 -17.57 -7.42 -16.33
CA ARG A 46 -17.17 -6.08 -15.91
C ARG A 46 -17.80 -5.03 -16.83
N GLY A 47 -18.47 -4.04 -16.23
CA GLY A 47 -19.18 -2.97 -16.95
C GLY A 47 -18.36 -2.34 -18.09
N HIS A 48 -19.05 -1.89 -19.14
CA HIS A 48 -18.46 -1.39 -20.39
C HIS A 48 -17.68 -0.06 -20.26
N ARG A 49 -17.76 0.62 -19.12
CA ARG A 49 -17.06 1.90 -18.92
C ARG A 49 -15.57 1.65 -18.69
N TRP A 50 -14.74 2.08 -19.63
CA TRP A 50 -13.28 1.88 -19.58
C TRP A 50 -12.66 2.42 -18.28
N TRP A 51 -13.12 3.58 -17.77
CA TRP A 51 -12.65 4.15 -16.50
C TRP A 51 -12.92 3.26 -15.26
N GLN A 52 -13.94 2.39 -15.31
CA GLN A 52 -14.22 1.41 -14.23
C GLN A 52 -13.31 0.18 -14.30
N ARG A 53 -12.62 -0.03 -15.44
CA ARG A 53 -11.69 -1.15 -15.66
C ARG A 53 -10.26 -0.81 -15.27
N VAL A 54 -9.91 0.48 -15.23
CA VAL A 54 -8.56 0.94 -14.89
C VAL A 54 -8.29 0.74 -13.40
N PRO A 55 -7.28 -0.05 -13.01
CA PRO A 55 -6.97 -0.28 -11.61
C PRO A 55 -6.26 0.94 -11.02
N LYS A 56 -6.92 1.59 -10.07
CA LYS A 56 -6.45 2.83 -9.45
C LYS A 56 -5.04 2.70 -8.85
N GLU A 57 -4.76 1.57 -8.22
CA GLU A 57 -3.47 1.30 -7.58
C GLU A 57 -2.33 1.18 -8.58
N GLY A 58 -2.53 0.44 -9.67
CA GLY A 58 -1.55 0.33 -10.74
C GLY A 58 -1.27 1.71 -11.37
N VAL A 59 -2.31 2.51 -11.61
CA VAL A 59 -2.15 3.89 -12.12
C VAL A 59 -1.36 4.76 -11.14
N VAL A 60 -1.68 4.70 -9.84
CA VAL A 60 -0.97 5.47 -8.81
C VAL A 60 0.51 5.07 -8.78
N LYS A 61 0.84 3.77 -8.82
CA LYS A 61 2.23 3.29 -8.91
C LYS A 61 2.95 3.86 -10.14
N VAL A 62 2.33 3.79 -11.33
CA VAL A 62 2.91 4.33 -12.57
C VAL A 62 3.16 5.83 -12.46
N VAL A 63 2.16 6.62 -12.03
CA VAL A 63 2.28 8.08 -11.94
C VAL A 63 3.38 8.49 -10.96
N ILE A 64 3.42 7.86 -9.78
CA ILE A 64 4.45 8.16 -8.77
C ILE A 64 5.84 7.81 -9.28
N SER A 65 6.02 6.62 -9.86
CA SER A 65 7.32 6.21 -10.39
C SER A 65 7.81 7.11 -11.51
N LEU A 66 6.92 7.53 -12.43
CA LEU A 66 7.28 8.51 -13.46
C LEU A 66 7.66 9.86 -12.84
N THR A 67 6.91 10.32 -11.84
CA THR A 67 7.22 11.55 -11.10
C THR A 67 8.56 11.46 -10.37
N GLY A 68 9.02 10.27 -10.00
CA GLY A 68 10.38 10.04 -9.49
C GLY A 68 11.45 10.01 -10.58
N ILE A 69 11.19 9.38 -11.73
CA ILE A 69 12.15 9.23 -12.83
C ILE A 69 12.47 10.57 -13.50
N PHE A 70 11.46 11.40 -13.79
CA PHE A 70 11.68 12.63 -14.56
C PHE A 70 12.62 13.63 -13.84
N PRO A 71 12.44 13.96 -12.55
CA PRO A 71 13.34 14.85 -11.83
C PRO A 71 14.77 14.30 -11.71
N GLU A 72 14.95 12.98 -11.58
CA GLU A 72 16.29 12.39 -11.51
C GLU A 72 17.12 12.70 -12.77
N PHE A 73 16.47 12.68 -13.93
CA PHE A 73 17.14 12.98 -15.20
C PHE A 73 17.23 14.46 -15.54
N PHE A 74 16.21 15.25 -15.17
CA PHE A 74 16.00 16.60 -15.72
C PHE A 74 15.93 17.73 -14.70
N TYR A 75 16.10 17.45 -13.39
CA TYR A 75 16.09 18.47 -12.34
C TYR A 75 17.49 18.71 -11.74
N PRO A 76 17.93 19.98 -11.59
CA PRO A 76 17.24 21.22 -11.96
C PRO A 76 17.10 21.41 -13.49
N PRO A 77 16.14 22.22 -13.96
CA PRO A 77 15.89 22.43 -15.38
C PRO A 77 17.16 22.83 -16.14
N GLY A 78 17.37 22.22 -17.31
CA GLY A 78 18.57 22.43 -18.14
C GLY A 78 19.67 21.38 -17.94
N VAL A 79 19.56 20.52 -16.92
CA VAL A 79 20.45 19.37 -16.74
C VAL A 79 19.91 18.16 -17.51
N ASN A 80 20.80 17.40 -18.13
CA ASN A 80 20.48 16.10 -18.73
C ASN A 80 21.41 15.01 -18.17
N ARG A 81 20.88 14.15 -17.31
CA ARG A 81 21.61 13.02 -16.72
C ARG A 81 21.36 11.67 -17.42
N LEU A 82 20.82 11.67 -18.64
CA LEU A 82 20.56 10.44 -19.43
C LEU A 82 21.83 9.77 -19.96
N ARG A 83 22.98 10.46 -19.96
CA ARG A 83 24.23 9.80 -20.35
C ARG A 83 24.65 8.81 -19.26
N MET A 84 24.96 7.58 -19.64
CA MET A 84 25.43 6.54 -18.73
C MET A 84 26.95 6.44 -18.74
N VAL A 85 27.57 6.65 -19.91
CA VAL A 85 29.02 6.61 -20.12
C VAL A 85 29.45 7.99 -20.60
N ASP A 86 30.54 8.51 -20.04
CA ASP A 86 31.19 9.67 -20.60
C ASP A 86 32.05 9.27 -21.80
N TRP A 87 31.51 9.44 -23.01
CA TRP A 87 32.22 9.09 -24.24
C TRP A 87 33.33 10.08 -24.62
N GLU A 88 33.39 11.24 -23.98
CA GLU A 88 34.41 12.27 -24.23
C GLU A 88 35.70 11.99 -23.46
N ASP A 89 35.59 11.35 -22.29
CA ASP A 89 36.75 10.89 -21.53
C ASP A 89 37.35 9.61 -22.15
N PRO A 90 38.67 9.56 -22.43
CA PRO A 90 39.35 8.37 -22.93
C PRO A 90 39.13 7.10 -22.07
N LYS A 91 38.94 7.26 -20.76
CA LYS A 91 38.70 6.16 -19.81
C LYS A 91 37.25 5.65 -19.85
N ARG A 92 36.33 6.39 -20.48
CA ARG A 92 34.90 6.06 -20.61
C ARG A 92 34.24 5.65 -19.29
N PRO A 93 34.35 6.47 -18.23
CA PRO A 93 33.77 6.15 -16.93
C PRO A 93 32.23 6.15 -17.00
N PHE A 94 31.62 5.35 -16.13
CA PHE A 94 30.20 5.47 -15.85
C PHE A 94 29.94 6.73 -15.03
N VAL A 95 28.94 7.52 -15.43
CA VAL A 95 28.57 8.78 -14.79
C VAL A 95 27.16 8.71 -14.20
N PHE A 96 26.88 9.59 -13.23
CA PHE A 96 25.57 9.70 -12.57
C PHE A 96 25.08 8.40 -11.91
N LYS A 97 25.99 7.64 -11.27
CA LYS A 97 25.69 6.38 -10.56
C LYS A 97 24.45 6.49 -9.65
N ASP A 98 24.42 7.46 -8.75
CA ASP A 98 23.30 7.68 -7.81
C ASP A 98 21.96 7.85 -8.56
N ASN A 99 21.92 8.68 -9.61
CA ASN A 99 20.69 8.92 -10.38
C ASN A 99 20.23 7.67 -11.13
N TRP A 100 21.16 6.92 -11.73
CA TRP A 100 20.82 5.66 -12.40
C TRP A 100 20.32 4.58 -11.42
N GLN A 101 20.86 4.54 -10.19
CA GLN A 101 20.33 3.68 -9.15
C GLN A 101 18.87 4.06 -8.80
N HIS A 102 18.58 5.34 -8.59
CA HIS A 102 17.22 5.81 -8.30
C HIS A 102 16.25 5.55 -9.45
N VAL A 103 16.65 5.85 -10.69
CA VAL A 103 15.83 5.57 -11.88
C VAL A 103 15.54 4.08 -12.00
N THR A 104 16.54 3.22 -11.78
CA THR A 104 16.36 1.77 -11.83
C THR A 104 15.37 1.33 -10.76
N MET A 105 15.52 1.80 -9.52
CA MET A 105 14.57 1.54 -8.44
C MET A 105 13.13 1.95 -8.84
N TYR A 106 12.92 3.19 -9.28
CA TYR A 106 11.60 3.67 -9.71
C TYR A 106 11.04 2.89 -10.90
N ALA A 107 11.89 2.47 -11.84
CA ALA A 107 11.49 1.69 -13.01
C ALA A 107 10.92 0.31 -12.64
N PHE A 108 11.44 -0.36 -11.60
CA PHE A 108 10.86 -1.62 -11.14
C PHE A 108 9.51 -1.42 -10.40
N PHE A 109 9.34 -0.32 -9.66
CA PHE A 109 8.02 0.04 -9.14
C PHE A 109 7.03 0.44 -10.26
N LEU A 110 7.51 1.11 -11.32
CA LEU A 110 6.74 1.41 -12.52
C LEU A 110 6.28 0.11 -13.18
N PHE A 111 7.19 -0.84 -13.36
CA PHE A 111 6.91 -2.16 -13.89
C PHE A 111 5.85 -2.89 -13.07
N SER A 112 5.93 -2.88 -11.73
CA SER A 112 4.89 -3.42 -10.86
C SER A 112 3.52 -2.76 -11.12
N GLY A 113 3.46 -1.44 -11.27
CA GLY A 113 2.23 -0.72 -11.62
C GLY A 113 1.66 -1.11 -12.99
N VAL A 114 2.52 -1.29 -13.99
CA VAL A 114 2.13 -1.78 -15.32
C VAL A 114 1.58 -3.19 -15.25
N VAL A 115 2.22 -4.09 -14.50
CA VAL A 115 1.74 -5.46 -14.28
C VAL A 115 0.35 -5.46 -13.62
N ASP A 116 0.12 -4.60 -12.62
CA ASP A 116 -1.20 -4.42 -11.99
C ASP A 116 -2.26 -4.00 -13.03
N ILE A 117 -1.92 -3.05 -13.93
CA ILE A 117 -2.80 -2.61 -15.02
C ILE A 117 -3.10 -3.73 -16.00
N VAL A 118 -2.07 -4.40 -16.50
CA VAL A 118 -2.23 -5.48 -17.50
C VAL A 118 -3.02 -6.65 -16.93
N SER A 119 -2.72 -7.06 -15.70
CA SER A 119 -3.41 -8.16 -15.01
C SER A 119 -4.90 -7.85 -14.81
N GLN A 120 -5.25 -6.63 -14.40
CA GLN A 120 -6.64 -6.31 -14.04
C GLN A 120 -7.49 -5.79 -15.21
N ALA A 121 -6.89 -5.13 -16.21
CA ALA A 121 -7.62 -4.48 -17.30
C ALA A 121 -7.52 -5.23 -18.64
N CYS A 122 -6.38 -5.87 -18.92
CA CYS A 122 -6.11 -6.50 -20.22
C CYS A 122 -6.33 -8.03 -20.21
N GLN A 123 -6.07 -8.70 -19.08
CA GLN A 123 -6.28 -10.14 -18.98
C GLN A 123 -7.75 -10.51 -18.76
N ALA A 124 -8.17 -11.68 -19.26
CA ALA A 124 -9.52 -12.20 -19.07
C ALA A 124 -9.86 -12.44 -17.58
N ARG A 125 -8.84 -12.83 -16.81
CA ARG A 125 -8.91 -13.05 -15.36
C ARG A 125 -7.68 -12.43 -14.70
N GLN A 126 -7.92 -11.73 -13.59
CA GLN A 126 -6.87 -11.16 -12.76
C GLN A 126 -5.89 -12.25 -12.28
N ASN A 127 -4.59 -11.97 -12.41
CA ASN A 127 -3.52 -12.82 -11.90
C ASN A 127 -2.84 -12.17 -10.68
N MET A 128 -3.44 -12.36 -9.50
CA MET A 128 -2.92 -11.81 -8.24
C MET A 128 -1.51 -12.30 -7.91
N LYS A 129 -1.12 -13.51 -8.34
CA LYS A 129 0.23 -14.05 -8.11
C LYS A 129 1.27 -13.25 -8.88
N LEU A 130 0.97 -12.89 -10.13
CA LEU A 130 1.84 -12.08 -10.97
C LEU A 130 1.98 -10.66 -10.42
N GLU A 131 0.88 -10.05 -9.97
CA GLU A 131 0.89 -8.73 -9.32
C GLU A 131 1.80 -8.72 -8.08
N ARG A 132 1.64 -9.72 -7.20
CA ARG A 132 2.48 -9.87 -5.99
C ARG A 132 3.94 -10.17 -6.30
N ALA A 133 4.21 -10.99 -7.31
CA ALA A 133 5.57 -11.30 -7.73
C ALA A 133 6.29 -10.07 -8.32
N ALA A 134 5.60 -9.24 -9.09
CA ALA A 134 6.17 -8.01 -9.63
C ALA A 134 6.43 -6.97 -8.53
N GLU A 135 5.55 -6.86 -7.54
CA GLU A 135 5.75 -6.01 -6.36
C GLU A 135 6.93 -6.52 -5.50
N ALA A 136 7.01 -7.83 -5.27
CA ALA A 136 8.14 -8.45 -4.58
C ALA A 136 9.47 -8.17 -5.29
N LEU A 137 9.50 -8.31 -6.62
CA LEU A 137 10.68 -8.02 -7.44
C LEU A 137 11.15 -6.57 -7.26
N ALA A 138 10.22 -5.60 -7.19
CA ALA A 138 10.56 -4.20 -6.95
C ALA A 138 11.25 -4.01 -5.57
N PHE A 139 10.77 -4.67 -4.53
CA PHE A 139 11.42 -4.65 -3.21
C PHE A 139 12.78 -5.39 -3.20
N CYS A 140 12.92 -6.50 -3.91
CA CYS A 140 14.20 -7.18 -4.05
C CYS A 140 15.25 -6.29 -4.74
N VAL A 141 14.86 -5.61 -5.82
CA VAL A 141 15.74 -4.65 -6.53
C VAL A 141 16.05 -3.45 -5.64
N LEU A 142 15.08 -2.93 -4.88
CA LEU A 142 15.31 -1.85 -3.91
C LEU A 142 16.41 -2.22 -2.90
N VAL A 143 16.32 -3.40 -2.29
CA VAL A 143 17.32 -3.87 -1.31
C VAL A 143 18.67 -4.08 -1.98
N LEU A 144 18.70 -4.70 -3.16
CA LEU A 144 19.94 -4.93 -3.91
C LEU A 144 20.66 -3.61 -4.28
N LEU A 145 19.91 -2.64 -4.80
CA LEU A 145 20.46 -1.32 -5.14
C LEU A 145 20.95 -0.60 -3.89
N MET A 146 20.23 -0.70 -2.78
CA MET A 146 20.62 -0.07 -1.53
C MET A 146 21.92 -0.67 -0.96
N ALA A 147 22.13 -1.98 -1.09
CA ALA A 147 23.37 -2.62 -0.65
C ALA A 147 24.61 -2.05 -1.36
N VAL A 148 24.50 -1.72 -2.66
CA VAL A 148 25.58 -1.10 -3.43
C VAL A 148 25.60 0.43 -3.25
N HIS A 149 24.46 1.05 -2.93
CA HIS A 149 24.35 2.48 -2.70
C HIS A 149 25.17 2.96 -1.50
N VAL A 150 25.25 2.12 -0.45
CA VAL A 150 25.91 2.49 0.80
C VAL A 150 27.44 2.39 0.77
N GLU A 151 28.04 1.71 -0.21
CA GLU A 151 29.49 1.40 -0.24
C GLU A 151 30.38 2.65 -0.21
N ASP A 152 29.92 3.75 -0.80
CA ASP A 152 30.70 4.98 -0.95
C ASP A 152 30.29 6.08 0.05
N LYS A 153 29.46 5.74 1.05
CA LYS A 153 28.82 6.72 1.95
C LYS A 153 29.48 6.80 3.32
N GLY A 154 29.22 7.90 4.04
CA GLY A 154 29.73 8.08 5.41
C GLY A 154 29.06 7.13 6.42
N THR A 155 29.70 6.88 7.57
CA THR A 155 29.23 5.90 8.58
C THR A 155 27.79 6.11 9.04
N LEU A 156 27.38 7.38 9.22
CA LEU A 156 25.99 7.71 9.57
C LEU A 156 25.04 7.30 8.44
N GLU A 157 25.34 7.72 7.21
CA GLU A 157 24.54 7.43 6.02
C GLU A 157 24.43 5.91 5.77
N ILE A 158 25.52 5.16 5.98
CA ILE A 158 25.50 3.69 5.92
C ILE A 158 24.50 3.14 6.94
N ARG A 159 24.60 3.54 8.22
CA ARG A 159 23.76 2.99 9.29
C ARG A 159 22.28 3.27 9.06
N VAL A 160 21.95 4.49 8.65
CA VAL A 160 20.55 4.89 8.42
C VAL A 160 19.92 4.12 7.24
N HIS A 161 20.70 3.86 6.19
CA HIS A 161 20.25 3.07 5.03
C HIS A 161 20.18 1.56 5.34
N ILE A 162 21.08 1.02 6.17
CA ILE A 162 20.96 -0.37 6.66
C ILE A 162 19.65 -0.56 7.43
N LEU A 163 19.31 0.38 8.32
CA LEU A 163 18.05 0.34 9.06
C LEU A 163 16.83 0.45 8.14
N PHE A 164 16.94 1.14 7.00
CA PHE A 164 15.91 1.17 5.96
C PHE A 164 15.80 -0.14 5.17
N MET A 165 16.93 -0.81 4.89
CA MET A 165 16.94 -2.09 4.17
C MET A 165 16.20 -3.20 4.91
N VAL A 166 16.27 -3.24 6.25
CA VAL A 166 15.63 -4.28 7.07
C VAL A 166 14.11 -4.38 6.83
N PRO A 167 13.29 -3.32 7.04
CA PRO A 167 11.86 -3.40 6.76
C PRO A 167 11.56 -3.56 5.27
N ALA A 168 12.37 -3.01 4.35
CA ALA A 168 12.19 -3.21 2.91
C ALA A 168 12.33 -4.68 2.52
N PHE A 169 13.36 -5.35 3.05
CA PHE A 169 13.59 -6.78 2.87
C PHE A 169 12.44 -7.61 3.44
N LEU A 170 11.96 -7.29 4.65
CA LEU A 170 10.83 -7.99 5.26
C LEU A 170 9.53 -7.83 4.47
N VAL A 171 9.25 -6.63 3.93
CA VAL A 171 8.11 -6.42 3.02
C VAL A 171 8.24 -7.28 1.77
N GLY A 172 9.42 -7.27 1.12
CA GLY A 172 9.70 -8.12 -0.04
C GLY A 172 9.53 -9.61 0.27
N LEU A 173 10.05 -10.08 1.41
CA LEU A 173 9.95 -11.46 1.85
C LEU A 173 8.49 -11.87 2.06
N VAL A 174 7.69 -11.04 2.74
CA VAL A 174 6.26 -11.31 2.93
C VAL A 174 5.53 -11.36 1.59
N LEU A 175 5.83 -10.46 0.65
CA LEU A 175 5.24 -10.49 -0.69
C LEU A 175 5.58 -11.78 -1.45
N ILE A 176 6.82 -12.28 -1.34
CA ILE A 176 7.22 -13.57 -1.92
C ILE A 176 6.40 -14.71 -1.30
N ILE A 177 6.24 -14.73 0.02
CA ILE A 177 5.45 -15.75 0.71
C ILE A 177 3.97 -15.68 0.27
N GLU A 178 3.41 -14.48 0.14
CA GLU A 178 2.03 -14.24 -0.31
C GLU A 178 1.76 -14.77 -1.73
N VAL A 179 2.76 -14.91 -2.61
CA VAL A 179 2.59 -15.54 -3.93
C VAL A 179 2.13 -17.00 -3.80
N TRP A 180 2.61 -17.69 -2.78
CA TRP A 180 2.32 -19.10 -2.52
C TRP A 180 1.17 -19.28 -1.53
N VAL A 181 1.12 -18.46 -0.47
CA VAL A 181 0.16 -18.58 0.62
C VAL A 181 -0.52 -17.22 0.90
N PRO A 182 -1.43 -16.76 0.01
CA PRO A 182 -2.05 -15.43 0.13
C PRO A 182 -3.07 -15.31 1.27
N ASP A 183 -3.59 -16.42 1.79
CA ASP A 183 -4.75 -16.49 2.70
C ASP A 183 -4.35 -16.45 4.20
N GLN A 184 -3.28 -15.73 4.54
CA GLN A 184 -2.72 -15.71 5.90
C GLN A 184 -2.80 -14.30 6.49
N PRO A 185 -3.78 -14.02 7.36
CA PRO A 185 -3.91 -12.72 8.00
C PRO A 185 -2.65 -12.20 8.72
N PRO A 186 -1.84 -13.04 9.40
CA PRO A 186 -0.60 -12.58 10.03
C PRO A 186 0.39 -11.97 9.03
N LEU A 187 0.45 -12.47 7.79
CA LEU A 187 1.32 -11.91 6.75
C LEU A 187 0.86 -10.51 6.35
N TRP A 188 -0.45 -10.29 6.24
CA TRP A 188 -0.98 -8.97 5.88
C TRP A 188 -0.70 -7.92 6.96
N VAL A 189 -0.82 -8.32 8.23
CA VAL A 189 -0.49 -7.49 9.40
C VAL A 189 1.00 -7.16 9.40
N LEU A 190 1.87 -8.18 9.26
CA LEU A 190 3.32 -8.00 9.23
C LEU A 190 3.75 -7.09 8.07
N LYS A 191 3.22 -7.30 6.87
CA LYS A 191 3.50 -6.45 5.70
C LYS A 191 3.09 -5.00 5.95
N SER A 192 1.91 -4.77 6.50
CA SER A 192 1.41 -3.42 6.77
C SER A 192 2.22 -2.74 7.86
N TRP A 193 2.58 -3.46 8.93
CA TRP A 193 3.45 -2.95 9.98
C TRP A 193 4.84 -2.59 9.44
N MET A 194 5.50 -3.50 8.71
CA MET A 194 6.81 -3.23 8.11
C MET A 194 6.75 -2.12 7.06
N GLY A 195 5.65 -2.01 6.31
CA GLY A 195 5.41 -0.89 5.40
C GLY A 195 5.31 0.46 6.14
N LEU A 196 4.61 0.52 7.28
CA LEU A 196 4.55 1.73 8.11
C LEU A 196 5.93 2.12 8.66
N VAL A 197 6.70 1.13 9.14
CA VAL A 197 8.07 1.35 9.65
C VAL A 197 9.00 1.84 8.54
N LEU A 198 8.98 1.17 7.38
CA LEU A 198 9.74 1.58 6.20
C LEU A 198 9.48 3.04 5.83
N SER A 199 8.20 3.40 5.77
CA SER A 199 7.76 4.74 5.35
C SER A 199 8.11 5.82 6.35
N ASN A 200 7.83 5.57 7.64
CA ASN A 200 8.12 6.54 8.69
C ASN A 200 9.63 6.74 8.86
N TRP A 201 10.42 5.68 8.67
CA TRP A 201 11.87 5.75 8.75
C TRP A 201 12.42 6.53 7.58
N LEU A 202 11.91 6.31 6.36
CA LEU A 202 12.31 7.10 5.19
C LEU A 202 12.06 8.60 5.38
N LEU A 203 10.94 8.98 6.02
CA LEU A 203 10.71 10.38 6.39
C LEU A 203 11.72 10.89 7.43
N GLN A 204 12.04 10.07 8.44
CA GLN A 204 13.08 10.38 9.41
C GLN A 204 14.46 10.56 8.75
N LEU A 205 14.80 9.75 7.74
CA LEU A 205 16.02 9.90 6.93
C LEU A 205 16.09 11.28 6.29
N CYS A 206 14.96 11.74 5.71
CA CYS A 206 14.90 13.06 5.08
C CYS A 206 15.20 14.18 6.07
N VAL A 207 14.56 14.12 7.24
CA VAL A 207 14.78 15.10 8.32
C VAL A 207 16.23 15.06 8.80
N LEU A 208 16.76 13.86 9.05
CA LEU A 208 18.11 13.70 9.60
C LEU A 208 19.20 14.18 8.63
N MET A 209 19.07 13.85 7.34
CA MET A 209 20.11 14.12 6.34
C MET A 209 20.07 15.54 5.78
N TYR A 210 18.89 16.15 5.68
CA TYR A 210 18.73 17.42 4.96
C TYR A 210 18.21 18.58 5.83
N ALA A 211 17.51 18.30 6.94
CA ALA A 211 16.90 19.34 7.76
C ALA A 211 16.88 18.95 9.26
N PRO A 212 18.06 18.73 9.89
CA PRO A 212 18.11 18.36 11.30
C PRO A 212 17.46 19.46 12.16
N PRO A 213 16.60 19.12 13.13
CA PRO A 213 15.90 20.11 13.97
C PRO A 213 16.84 21.04 14.75
N SER A 214 18.06 20.58 15.03
CA SER A 214 19.11 21.36 15.70
C SER A 214 19.83 22.35 14.77
N GLY A 215 19.59 22.28 13.45
CA GLY A 215 20.34 23.03 12.43
C GLY A 215 21.79 22.58 12.25
N GLN A 216 22.25 21.57 13.02
CA GLN A 216 23.62 21.05 12.96
C GLN A 216 23.60 19.63 12.35
N PRO A 217 24.52 19.32 11.42
CA PRO A 217 24.60 17.98 10.85
C PRO A 217 24.99 16.97 11.92
N TRP A 218 24.33 15.81 11.92
CA TRP A 218 24.66 14.70 12.81
C TRP A 218 26.04 14.13 12.49
N ARG A 219 26.86 13.88 13.52
CA ARG A 219 28.24 13.43 13.35
C ARG A 219 28.30 11.91 13.35
N GLY A 220 28.77 11.32 12.24
CA GLY A 220 28.91 9.87 12.09
C GLY A 220 30.08 9.25 12.85
N GLU A 221 30.93 10.05 13.50
CA GLU A 221 32.13 9.60 14.22
C GLU A 221 31.88 9.35 15.72
N ASN A 222 30.75 9.84 16.26
CA ASN A 222 30.38 9.64 17.64
C ASN A 222 29.65 8.31 17.80
N ALA A 223 30.24 7.38 18.57
CA ALA A 223 29.62 6.08 18.84
C ALA A 223 28.25 6.22 19.55
N GLU A 224 28.10 7.24 20.39
CA GLU A 224 26.84 7.55 21.10
C GLU A 224 25.73 7.98 20.14
N ASP A 225 26.01 8.93 19.23
CA ASP A 225 25.04 9.39 18.21
C ASP A 225 24.56 8.21 17.34
N LEU A 226 25.49 7.33 16.97
CA LEU A 226 25.19 6.12 16.21
C LEU A 226 24.38 5.08 17.00
N ALA A 227 24.49 5.03 18.34
CA ALA A 227 23.67 4.18 19.19
C ALA A 227 22.25 4.73 19.34
N PHE A 228 22.13 6.05 19.55
CA PHE A 228 20.82 6.73 19.60
C PHE A 228 20.02 6.57 18.30
N LEU A 229 20.70 6.51 17.16
CA LEU A 229 20.04 6.24 15.88
C LEU A 229 19.28 4.91 15.88
N THR A 230 19.90 3.83 16.39
CA THR A 230 19.24 2.52 16.50
C THR A 230 18.11 2.57 17.53
N ILE A 231 18.28 3.31 18.63
CA ILE A 231 17.22 3.52 19.62
C ILE A 231 16.01 4.21 18.97
N PHE A 232 16.22 5.26 18.17
CA PHE A 232 15.14 5.92 17.42
C PHE A 232 14.46 4.96 16.47
N PHE A 233 15.22 4.14 15.73
CA PHE A 233 14.63 3.11 14.88
C PHE A 233 13.73 2.13 15.66
N CYS A 234 14.12 1.71 16.87
CA CYS A 234 13.28 0.91 17.75
C CYS A 234 11.97 1.63 18.14
N TRP A 235 12.02 2.94 18.38
CA TRP A 235 10.80 3.74 18.59
C TRP A 235 9.94 3.81 17.33
N HIS A 236 10.54 3.84 16.14
CA HIS A 236 9.81 3.78 14.87
C HIS A 236 9.12 2.43 14.63
N LEU A 237 9.68 1.31 15.12
CA LEU A 237 9.01 0.01 15.17
C LEU A 237 7.75 0.08 16.05
N ALA A 238 7.89 0.61 17.26
CA ALA A 238 6.78 0.78 18.19
C ALA A 238 5.70 1.73 17.64
N LEU A 239 6.11 2.85 17.02
CA LEU A 239 5.21 3.80 16.37
C LEU A 239 4.43 3.15 15.23
N GLY A 240 5.09 2.36 14.37
CA GLY A 240 4.42 1.61 13.31
C GLY A 240 3.34 0.66 13.85
N ALA A 241 3.62 -0.03 14.95
CA ALA A 241 2.65 -0.92 15.59
C ALA A 241 1.48 -0.14 16.22
N ALA A 242 1.78 0.98 16.89
CA ALA A 242 0.77 1.85 17.49
C ALA A 242 -0.15 2.47 16.43
N LEU A 243 0.40 2.92 15.30
CA LEU A 243 -0.39 3.44 14.17
C LEU A 243 -1.31 2.36 13.59
N LEU A 244 -0.81 1.14 13.39
CA LEU A 244 -1.63 0.03 12.90
C LEU A 244 -2.76 -0.32 13.88
N ALA A 245 -2.46 -0.37 15.19
CA ALA A 245 -3.45 -0.60 16.23
C ALA A 245 -4.50 0.53 16.30
N ALA A 246 -4.08 1.78 16.16
CA ALA A 246 -4.98 2.93 16.13
C ALA A 246 -5.92 2.87 14.91
N VAL A 247 -5.39 2.57 13.72
CA VAL A 247 -6.20 2.37 12.50
C VAL A 247 -7.19 1.23 12.69
N TYR A 248 -6.76 0.10 13.25
CA TYR A 248 -7.64 -1.02 13.56
C TYR A 248 -8.77 -0.63 14.52
N GLY A 249 -8.44 0.08 15.61
CA GLY A 249 -9.42 0.58 16.58
C GLY A 249 -10.44 1.51 15.93
N LEU A 250 -9.99 2.46 15.10
CA LEU A 250 -10.88 3.35 14.35
C LEU A 250 -11.80 2.60 13.38
N CYS A 251 -11.27 1.62 12.63
CA CYS A 251 -12.07 0.77 11.75
C CYS A 251 -13.10 -0.05 12.54
N SER A 252 -12.72 -0.56 13.71
CA SER A 252 -13.61 -1.33 14.59
C SER A 252 -14.76 -0.47 15.10
N LEU A 253 -14.48 0.73 15.62
CA LEU A 253 -15.48 1.69 16.07
C LEU A 253 -16.46 2.06 14.95
N TRP A 254 -15.93 2.32 13.74
CA TRP A 254 -16.76 2.57 12.57
C TRP A 254 -17.65 1.35 12.27
N HIS A 255 -17.08 0.15 12.22
CA HIS A 255 -17.79 -1.08 11.88
C HIS A 255 -18.94 -1.35 12.86
N HIS A 256 -18.68 -1.26 14.16
CA HIS A 256 -19.70 -1.43 15.19
C HIS A 256 -20.77 -0.33 15.17
N GLY A 257 -20.38 0.93 14.97
CA GLY A 257 -21.32 2.05 14.84
C GLY A 257 -22.26 1.90 13.64
N PHE A 258 -21.74 1.42 12.50
CA PHE A 258 -22.56 1.18 11.31
C PHE A 258 -23.50 -0.02 11.46
N CYS A 259 -23.06 -1.10 12.11
CA CYS A 259 -23.93 -2.24 12.41
C CYS A 259 -25.07 -1.84 13.35
N SER A 260 -24.76 -1.12 14.43
CA SER A 260 -25.76 -0.61 15.38
C SER A 260 -26.77 0.35 14.71
N TRP A 261 -26.31 1.22 13.82
CA TRP A 261 -27.19 2.09 13.02
C TRP A 261 -28.11 1.30 12.08
N ARG A 262 -27.61 0.24 11.46
CA ARG A 262 -28.42 -0.58 10.53
C ARG A 262 -29.46 -1.43 11.26
N GLU A 263 -29.13 -1.94 12.45
CA GLU A 263 -30.08 -2.65 13.31
C GLU A 263 -31.20 -1.72 13.80
N THR A 264 -30.87 -0.49 14.21
CA THR A 264 -31.88 0.50 14.62
C THR A 264 -32.79 0.95 13.47
N LEU A 265 -32.27 1.08 12.25
CA LEU A 265 -33.08 1.37 11.06
C LEU A 265 -33.95 0.19 10.62
N GLY A 266 -33.44 -1.05 10.76
CA GLY A 266 -34.18 -2.29 10.51
C GLY A 266 -35.29 -2.54 11.53
N ALA A 267 -35.06 -2.21 12.80
CA ALA A 267 -36.10 -2.26 13.85
C ALA A 267 -37.23 -1.25 13.61
N LYS A 268 -36.95 -0.14 12.90
CA LYS A 268 -37.95 0.87 12.53
C LYS A 268 -38.84 0.45 11.35
N TYR A 269 -38.44 -0.60 10.61
CA TYR A 269 -39.23 -1.25 9.56
C TYR A 269 -39.67 -2.64 10.02
N GLN A 270 -40.53 -2.72 11.05
CA GLN A 270 -41.42 -3.88 11.16
C GLN A 270 -42.65 -3.62 10.26
N PRO A 271 -42.93 -4.48 9.26
CA PRO A 271 -44.27 -4.51 8.69
C PRO A 271 -45.25 -4.84 9.82
N CYS A 272 -46.34 -4.06 9.94
CA CYS A 272 -47.45 -4.39 10.83
C CYS A 272 -47.77 -5.88 10.68
N PRO A 273 -47.97 -6.63 11.78
CA PRO A 273 -48.57 -7.94 11.66
C PRO A 273 -49.97 -7.71 11.11
N THR A 274 -50.19 -8.10 9.85
CA THR A 274 -51.53 -8.19 9.26
C THR A 274 -52.26 -9.38 9.89
N GLY A 275 -52.40 -9.37 11.21
CA GLY A 275 -53.35 -10.18 11.94
C GLY A 275 -54.68 -9.46 11.88
N GLU A 276 -55.55 -9.92 10.98
CA GLU A 276 -57.03 -9.81 11.03
C GLU A 276 -57.69 -10.08 9.66
N GLY A 277 -56.94 -10.33 8.59
CA GLY A 277 -57.53 -10.60 7.26
C GLY A 277 -57.94 -12.05 6.97
N LYS A 278 -57.62 -13.01 7.85
CA LYS A 278 -57.86 -14.45 7.59
C LYS A 278 -59.21 -14.94 8.13
N GLU A 279 -59.61 -14.46 9.30
CA GLU A 279 -60.87 -14.85 9.93
C GLU A 279 -62.09 -14.22 9.24
N GLU A 280 -61.95 -13.00 8.71
CA GLU A 280 -63.00 -12.32 7.94
C GLU A 280 -63.21 -12.97 6.56
N ARG A 281 -62.14 -13.47 5.93
CA ARG A 281 -62.22 -14.21 4.65
C ARG A 281 -62.84 -15.59 4.77
N GLU A 282 -62.69 -16.26 5.91
CA GLU A 282 -63.36 -17.56 6.15
C GLU A 282 -64.85 -17.38 6.47
N LYS A 283 -65.25 -16.33 7.21
CA LYS A 283 -66.66 -15.99 7.42
C LYS A 283 -67.40 -15.64 6.13
N LEU A 284 -66.77 -14.89 5.22
CA LEU A 284 -67.34 -14.58 3.90
C LEU A 284 -67.46 -15.82 2.99
N ARG A 285 -66.53 -16.77 3.09
CA ARG A 285 -66.58 -18.02 2.32
C ARG A 285 -67.64 -19.00 2.84
N ALA A 286 -67.87 -19.04 4.15
CA ALA A 286 -68.94 -19.83 4.76
C ALA A 286 -70.34 -19.27 4.46
N GLY A 287 -70.49 -17.94 4.40
CA GLY A 287 -71.75 -17.30 4.00
C GLY A 287 -72.14 -17.54 2.53
N ALA A 288 -71.15 -17.64 1.63
CA ALA A 288 -71.39 -17.88 0.21
C ALA A 288 -71.83 -19.33 -0.10
N GLN A 289 -71.37 -20.34 0.67
CA GLN A 289 -71.77 -21.74 0.45
C GLN A 289 -73.21 -22.04 0.90
N LEU A 290 -73.78 -21.26 1.82
CA LEU A 290 -75.18 -21.44 2.25
C LEU A 290 -76.20 -20.89 1.24
N GLN A 291 -75.76 -20.11 0.24
CA GLN A 291 -76.64 -19.52 -0.77
C GLN A 291 -76.72 -20.34 -2.07
N GLU A 292 -75.87 -21.36 -2.23
CA GLU A 292 -75.81 -22.21 -3.43
C GLU A 292 -76.60 -23.52 -3.33
N VAL A 293 -77.20 -23.83 -2.16
CA VAL A 293 -77.99 -25.07 -1.93
C VAL A 293 -79.50 -24.82 -1.92
N GLY A 294 -79.94 -23.63 -2.35
CA GLY A 294 -81.35 -23.22 -2.26
C GLY A 294 -81.91 -22.60 -3.54
N VAL A 295 -81.89 -23.34 -4.66
CA VAL A 295 -82.89 -23.30 -5.76
C VAL A 295 -82.92 -24.66 -6.44
#